data_AF-A0A7C5T5V6-F1
#
_entry.id   AF-A0A7C5T5V6-F1
#
_cell.length_a   1.000
_cell.length_b   1.000
_cell.length_c   1.000
_cell.angle_alpha   90.00
_cell.angle_beta   90.00
_cell.angle_gamma   90.00
#
_symmetry.space_group_name_H-M   'P 1'
#
loop_
_entity.id
_entity.type
_entity.pdbx_description
1 polymer ?
#
loop_
_entity_poly.entity_id
_entity_poly.type
_entity_poly.pdbx_seq_one_letter_code
_entity_poly.pdbx_strand_id
1 'polypeptide(L)'
;MAVSIRYWDRESWVGYLRNDVLPLFESTLTVLGLWRELREVAHGRPLSDVTKGMPSLELIFVGGTSPPDRYEEGSLALIYKHLLGTSIKLREYYFLKQHGKEPKTPCAVERTTVVDYLDHVHTLLECVVARALELRLLVQDEIQKIQESSVEAVRETLARPERISEIFVELLNRALGITVARNEFTRFIWHLRKIPKKYIAELYPELLKPEVFEFVQRFLGLREYITPQVEDPEIRDLYTIYSFDHAMEALGYGRIDGFDIRVEAYLTGALPPSHEPYKTVGGCLCRVNELIWGLFRFRDYLRLIATGEVPDPLEEWKKMVKSGPPTLWRLNYPSSYEDLSILDEQLPAVLTGRAELVIEVGGRALYVFRRW
;
A
#
# COMPACT_ATOMS: atom_id res chain seq x y z
N MET A 1 18.07 9.12 11.11
CA MET A 1 18.04 7.99 12.06
C MET A 1 18.69 6.82 11.37
N ALA A 2 19.79 6.29 11.92
CA ALA A 2 20.41 5.09 11.38
C ALA A 2 19.47 3.88 11.56
N VAL A 3 19.48 2.95 10.60
CA VAL A 3 18.65 1.74 10.64
C VAL A 3 19.52 0.60 11.19
N SER A 4 19.00 -0.19 12.14
CA SER A 4 19.78 -1.24 12.82
C SER A 4 19.79 -2.60 12.11
N ILE A 5 19.15 -2.69 10.95
CA ILE A 5 19.04 -3.92 10.16
C ILE A 5 20.34 -4.27 9.45
N ARG A 6 20.54 -5.57 9.21
CA ARG A 6 21.61 -6.09 8.35
C ARG A 6 21.15 -6.11 6.89
N TYR A 7 21.00 -4.94 6.26
CA TYR A 7 20.57 -4.83 4.86
C TYR A 7 21.57 -5.45 3.86
N TRP A 8 22.80 -5.71 4.29
CA TRP A 8 23.82 -6.41 3.52
C TRP A 8 23.70 -7.94 3.60
N ASP A 9 22.86 -8.47 4.48
CA ASP A 9 22.69 -9.90 4.70
C ASP A 9 21.43 -10.43 3.98
N ARG A 10 21.62 -11.40 3.11
CA ARG A 10 20.55 -11.99 2.31
C ARG A 10 19.48 -12.66 3.18
N GLU A 11 19.86 -13.36 4.24
CA GLU A 11 18.92 -14.05 5.14
C GLU A 11 18.03 -13.05 5.90
N SER A 12 18.57 -11.88 6.22
CA SER A 12 17.79 -10.81 6.84
C SER A 12 16.66 -10.32 5.92
N TRP A 13 16.86 -10.30 4.60
CA TRP A 13 15.80 -10.01 3.62
C TRP A 13 14.79 -11.14 3.48
N VAL A 14 15.24 -12.40 3.52
CA VAL A 14 14.34 -13.57 3.56
C VAL A 14 13.43 -13.47 4.79
N GLY A 15 13.98 -13.10 5.95
CA GLY A 15 13.22 -12.85 7.18
C GLY A 15 12.17 -11.76 7.01
N TYR A 16 12.54 -10.59 6.47
CA TYR A 16 11.60 -9.51 6.17
C TYR A 16 10.46 -9.96 5.24
N LEU A 17 10.79 -10.66 4.16
CA LEU A 17 9.80 -11.15 3.21
C LEU A 17 8.82 -12.13 3.88
N ARG A 18 9.32 -13.07 4.68
CA ARG A 18 8.49 -14.09 5.34
C ARG A 18 7.64 -13.56 6.49
N ASN A 19 8.17 -12.62 7.26
CA ASN A 19 7.55 -12.18 8.51
C ASN A 19 6.70 -10.93 8.35
N ASP A 20 6.97 -10.10 7.33
CA ASP A 20 6.28 -8.82 7.13
C ASP A 20 5.50 -8.78 5.80
N VAL A 21 6.15 -9.13 4.69
CA VAL A 21 5.56 -9.01 3.34
C VAL A 21 4.52 -10.10 3.06
N LEU A 22 4.89 -11.38 3.26
CA LEU A 22 4.02 -12.51 2.99
C LEU A 22 2.74 -12.53 3.84
N PRO A 23 2.76 -12.19 5.14
CA PRO A 23 1.53 -12.12 5.93
C PRO A 23 0.57 -11.04 5.40
N LEU A 24 1.07 -9.87 5.00
CA LEU A 24 0.20 -8.85 4.40
C LEU A 24 -0.34 -9.32 3.04
N PHE A 25 0.50 -9.97 2.23
CA PHE A 25 0.10 -10.58 0.96
C PHE A 25 -1.03 -11.61 1.15
N GLU A 26 -0.90 -12.54 2.09
CA GLU A 26 -1.95 -13.50 2.44
C GLU A 26 -3.23 -12.81 2.89
N SER A 27 -3.14 -11.77 3.73
CA SER A 27 -4.33 -11.09 4.26
C SER A 27 -5.11 -10.38 3.16
N THR A 28 -4.40 -9.70 2.27
CA THR A 28 -5.02 -9.04 1.11
C THR A 28 -5.65 -10.08 0.18
N LEU A 29 -4.97 -11.20 -0.07
CA LEU A 29 -5.51 -12.31 -0.86
C LEU A 29 -6.82 -12.85 -0.27
N THR A 30 -6.85 -13.09 1.04
CA THR A 30 -8.02 -13.63 1.75
C THR A 30 -9.21 -12.68 1.69
N VAL A 31 -9.02 -11.39 1.96
CA VAL A 31 -10.12 -10.41 1.91
C VAL A 31 -10.63 -10.21 0.48
N LEU A 32 -9.75 -10.15 -0.51
CA LEU A 32 -10.15 -10.05 -1.91
C LEU A 32 -10.84 -11.32 -2.40
N GLY A 33 -10.36 -12.49 -1.97
CA GLY A 33 -10.99 -13.79 -2.22
C GLY A 33 -12.41 -13.81 -1.66
N LEU A 34 -12.61 -13.38 -0.42
CA LEU A 34 -13.93 -13.27 0.19
C LEU A 34 -14.87 -12.35 -0.60
N TRP A 35 -14.38 -11.17 -1.04
CA TRP A 35 -15.17 -10.27 -1.88
C TRP A 35 -15.57 -10.91 -3.22
N ARG A 36 -14.64 -11.59 -3.89
CA ARG A 36 -14.88 -12.28 -5.17
C ARG A 36 -15.93 -13.38 -5.01
N GLU A 37 -15.79 -14.24 -4.00
CA GLU A 37 -16.73 -15.31 -3.71
C GLU A 37 -18.13 -14.76 -3.39
N LEU A 38 -18.23 -13.74 -2.52
CA LEU A 38 -19.51 -13.10 -2.21
C LEU A 38 -20.18 -12.54 -3.47
N ARG A 39 -19.41 -11.90 -4.34
CA ARG A 39 -19.92 -11.37 -5.60
C ARG A 39 -20.43 -12.49 -6.51
N GLU A 40 -19.68 -13.57 -6.65
CA GLU A 40 -20.05 -14.71 -7.49
C GLU A 40 -21.34 -15.40 -7.00
N VAL A 41 -21.44 -15.65 -5.69
CA VAL A 41 -22.55 -16.43 -5.13
C VAL A 41 -23.81 -15.60 -4.87
N ALA A 42 -23.69 -14.29 -4.64
CA ALA A 42 -24.82 -13.46 -4.21
C ALA A 42 -25.21 -12.31 -5.15
N HIS A 43 -24.27 -11.68 -5.86
CA HIS A 43 -24.59 -10.47 -6.62
C HIS A 43 -25.69 -10.71 -7.68
N GLY A 44 -26.73 -9.89 -7.66
CA GLY A 44 -27.88 -9.97 -8.57
C GLY A 44 -28.84 -11.13 -8.29
N ARG A 45 -28.54 -12.02 -7.32
CA ARG A 45 -29.39 -13.16 -6.98
C ARG A 45 -30.37 -12.79 -5.87
N PRO A 46 -31.59 -13.37 -5.86
CA PRO A 46 -32.50 -13.23 -4.73
C PRO A 46 -31.90 -13.80 -3.43
N LEU A 47 -32.05 -13.10 -2.31
CA LEU A 47 -31.52 -13.57 -1.02
C LEU A 47 -32.02 -14.97 -0.65
N SER A 48 -33.29 -15.27 -0.96
CA SER A 48 -33.87 -16.61 -0.77
C SER A 48 -33.13 -17.74 -1.49
N ASP A 49 -32.51 -17.46 -2.63
CA ASP A 49 -31.78 -18.47 -3.40
C ASP A 49 -30.34 -18.61 -2.89
N VAL A 50 -29.75 -17.49 -2.46
CA VAL A 50 -28.44 -17.47 -1.80
C VAL A 50 -28.47 -18.28 -0.50
N THR A 51 -29.51 -18.09 0.33
CA THR A 51 -29.64 -18.76 1.63
C THR A 51 -30.03 -20.23 1.54
N LYS A 52 -30.65 -20.68 0.43
CA LYS A 52 -30.87 -22.11 0.17
C LYS A 52 -29.55 -22.88 0.01
N GLY A 53 -28.55 -22.26 -0.64
CA GLY A 53 -27.22 -22.85 -0.78
C GLY A 53 -26.38 -22.72 0.49
N MET A 54 -26.42 -21.54 1.12
CA MET A 54 -25.61 -21.25 2.31
C MET A 54 -26.38 -20.33 3.28
N PRO A 55 -27.07 -20.89 4.29
CA PRO A 55 -27.93 -20.12 5.19
C PRO A 55 -27.23 -19.01 5.97
N SER A 56 -25.94 -19.18 6.30
CA SER A 56 -25.14 -18.17 7.02
C SER A 56 -25.05 -16.84 6.27
N LEU A 57 -25.16 -16.83 4.94
CA LEU A 57 -25.09 -15.61 4.14
C LEU A 57 -26.24 -14.64 4.39
N GLU A 58 -27.36 -15.08 4.99
CA GLU A 58 -28.43 -14.15 5.41
C GLU A 58 -27.87 -13.07 6.34
N LEU A 59 -27.00 -13.46 7.28
CA LEU A 59 -26.40 -12.56 8.28
C LEU A 59 -25.54 -11.46 7.65
N ILE A 60 -24.91 -11.73 6.51
CA ILE A 60 -24.09 -10.75 5.79
C ILE A 60 -24.94 -9.59 5.25
N PHE A 61 -26.18 -9.86 4.84
CA PHE A 61 -27.04 -8.84 4.23
C PHE A 61 -27.96 -8.15 5.23
N VAL A 62 -28.40 -8.85 6.29
CA VAL A 62 -29.45 -8.36 7.20
C VAL A 62 -29.12 -8.50 8.69
N GLY A 63 -27.97 -9.09 9.04
CA GLY A 63 -27.54 -9.27 10.43
C GLY A 63 -27.39 -7.93 11.16
N GLY A 64 -28.20 -7.73 12.21
CA GLY A 64 -28.24 -6.47 12.98
C GLY A 64 -28.93 -5.30 12.27
N THR A 65 -29.89 -5.59 11.38
CA THR A 65 -30.76 -4.55 10.78
C THR A 65 -32.13 -4.51 11.45
N SER A 66 -32.87 -3.41 11.27
CA SER A 66 -34.25 -3.26 11.75
C SER A 66 -35.15 -2.52 10.73
N PRO A 67 -36.47 -2.77 10.72
CA PRO A 67 -37.39 -2.07 9.82
C PRO A 67 -37.45 -0.56 10.10
N PRO A 68 -37.78 0.27 9.09
CA PRO A 68 -37.99 -0.11 7.71
C PRO A 68 -36.69 -0.26 6.90
N ASP A 69 -35.60 0.38 7.30
CA ASP A 69 -34.36 0.48 6.53
C ASP A 69 -33.14 0.86 7.39
N ARG A 70 -33.10 0.41 8.64
CA ARG A 70 -32.07 0.77 9.60
C ARG A 70 -30.99 -0.31 9.72
N TYR A 71 -29.73 0.13 9.73
CA TYR A 71 -28.60 -0.65 10.19
C TYR A 71 -28.29 -0.23 11.62
N GLU A 72 -28.21 -1.18 12.55
CA GLU A 72 -27.76 -0.86 13.91
C GLU A 72 -26.25 -0.58 13.91
N GLU A 73 -25.81 0.24 14.86
CA GLU A 73 -24.38 0.55 15.02
C GLU A 73 -23.58 -0.73 15.31
N GLY A 74 -22.46 -0.90 14.61
CA GLY A 74 -21.65 -2.13 14.71
C GLY A 74 -22.32 -3.40 14.18
N SER A 75 -23.47 -3.29 13.49
CA SER A 75 -24.13 -4.46 12.91
C SER A 75 -23.28 -5.15 11.85
N LEU A 76 -23.40 -6.47 11.78
CA LEU A 76 -22.62 -7.28 10.85
C LEU A 76 -22.86 -6.88 9.40
N ALA A 77 -24.12 -6.65 9.02
CA ALA A 77 -24.46 -6.22 7.68
C ALA A 77 -23.88 -4.84 7.34
N LEU A 78 -23.74 -3.95 8.31
CA LEU A 78 -23.10 -2.64 8.12
C LEU A 78 -21.59 -2.78 7.88
N ILE A 79 -20.93 -3.67 8.64
CA ILE A 79 -19.51 -3.99 8.45
C ILE A 79 -19.26 -4.50 7.03
N TYR A 80 -19.98 -5.54 6.60
CA TYR A 80 -19.82 -6.07 5.24
C TYR A 80 -20.19 -5.06 4.16
N LYS A 81 -21.21 -4.21 4.38
CA LYS A 81 -21.58 -3.15 3.46
C LYS A 81 -20.46 -2.15 3.24
N HIS A 82 -19.83 -1.65 4.30
CA HIS A 82 -18.78 -0.65 4.19
C HIS A 82 -17.44 -1.22 3.71
N LEU A 83 -17.11 -2.44 4.14
CA LEU A 83 -15.84 -3.05 3.79
C LEU A 83 -15.88 -3.73 2.42
N LEU A 84 -16.94 -4.51 2.14
CA LEU A 84 -17.05 -5.39 0.97
C LEU A 84 -18.22 -5.06 0.03
N GLY A 85 -19.00 -4.01 0.32
CA GLY A 85 -20.02 -3.49 -0.61
C GLY A 85 -21.30 -4.33 -0.67
N THR A 86 -21.56 -5.16 0.34
CA THR A 86 -22.77 -5.99 0.38
C THR A 86 -24.00 -5.15 0.74
N SER A 87 -25.10 -5.27 0.00
CA SER A 87 -26.35 -4.60 0.37
C SER A 87 -27.59 -5.30 -0.19
N ILE A 88 -28.73 -4.92 0.38
CA ILE A 88 -30.06 -5.36 -0.04
C ILE A 88 -31.08 -4.25 0.25
N LYS A 89 -32.22 -4.23 -0.44
CA LYS A 89 -33.32 -3.31 -0.14
C LYS A 89 -34.04 -3.75 1.13
N LEU A 90 -33.57 -3.31 2.31
CA LEU A 90 -34.10 -3.71 3.62
C LEU A 90 -35.62 -3.56 3.74
N ARG A 91 -36.20 -2.48 3.20
CA ARG A 91 -37.66 -2.26 3.24
C ARG A 91 -38.43 -3.35 2.52
N GLU A 92 -37.94 -3.78 1.35
CA GLU A 92 -38.53 -4.88 0.58
C GLU A 92 -38.35 -6.21 1.32
N TYR A 93 -37.16 -6.47 1.84
CA TYR A 93 -36.86 -7.65 2.65
C TYR A 93 -37.81 -7.80 3.85
N TYR A 94 -37.95 -6.74 4.66
CA TYR A 94 -38.83 -6.76 5.83
C TYR A 94 -40.30 -6.83 5.47
N PHE A 95 -40.73 -6.16 4.39
CA PHE A 95 -42.09 -6.27 3.89
C PHE A 95 -42.43 -7.72 3.53
N LEU A 96 -41.56 -8.42 2.80
CA LEU A 96 -41.76 -9.82 2.45
C LEU A 96 -41.78 -10.74 3.68
N LYS A 97 -40.81 -10.57 4.59
CA LYS A 97 -40.74 -11.35 5.84
C LYS A 97 -41.98 -11.16 6.72
N GLN A 98 -42.48 -9.93 6.88
CA GLN A 98 -43.68 -9.63 7.66
C GLN A 98 -44.92 -10.34 7.12
N HIS A 99 -44.98 -10.61 5.81
CA HIS A 99 -46.08 -11.32 5.15
C HIS A 99 -45.81 -12.83 4.97
N GLY A 100 -44.78 -13.38 5.63
CA GLY A 100 -44.41 -14.79 5.53
C GLY A 100 -44.00 -15.22 4.12
N LYS A 101 -43.52 -14.29 3.29
CA LYS A 101 -43.03 -14.55 1.94
C LYS A 101 -41.52 -14.77 1.95
N GLU A 102 -41.04 -15.57 1.00
CA GLU A 102 -39.61 -15.73 0.78
C GLU A 102 -38.97 -14.36 0.43
N PRO A 103 -37.80 -14.02 0.99
CA PRO A 103 -37.11 -12.77 0.72
C PRO A 103 -36.47 -12.82 -0.67
N LYS A 104 -37.27 -12.59 -1.72
CA LYS A 104 -36.82 -12.57 -3.13
C LYS A 104 -36.11 -11.27 -3.53
N THR A 105 -35.73 -10.46 -2.54
CA THR A 105 -35.03 -9.20 -2.75
C THR A 105 -33.61 -9.48 -3.30
N PRO A 106 -33.20 -8.85 -4.41
CA PRO A 106 -31.88 -9.06 -4.97
C PRO A 106 -30.76 -8.55 -4.05
N CYS A 107 -29.72 -9.37 -3.88
CA CYS A 107 -28.48 -9.00 -3.21
C CYS A 107 -27.57 -8.20 -4.16
N ALA A 108 -26.84 -7.23 -3.61
CA ALA A 108 -25.79 -6.51 -4.31
C ALA A 108 -24.45 -6.69 -3.57
N VAL A 109 -23.38 -6.82 -4.34
CA VAL A 109 -21.98 -6.85 -3.86
C VAL A 109 -21.17 -5.96 -4.80
N GLU A 110 -20.89 -4.75 -4.37
CA GLU A 110 -20.22 -3.72 -5.17
C GLU A 110 -18.74 -3.57 -4.77
N ARG A 111 -17.92 -2.91 -5.61
CA ARG A 111 -16.57 -2.53 -5.20
C ARG A 111 -16.67 -1.32 -4.26
N THR A 112 -16.01 -1.41 -3.12
CA THR A 112 -15.83 -0.29 -2.20
C THR A 112 -14.44 0.31 -2.40
N THR A 113 -14.25 1.54 -1.94
CA THR A 113 -12.91 2.14 -1.91
C THR A 113 -11.93 1.28 -1.10
N VAL A 114 -12.38 0.63 -0.02
CA VAL A 114 -11.56 -0.30 0.76
C VAL A 114 -11.06 -1.45 -0.11
N VAL A 115 -11.96 -2.10 -0.88
CA VAL A 115 -11.58 -3.15 -1.84
C VAL A 115 -10.58 -2.62 -2.86
N ASP A 116 -10.77 -1.39 -3.39
CA ASP A 116 -9.82 -0.80 -4.35
C ASP A 116 -8.42 -0.59 -3.77
N TYR A 117 -8.31 -0.16 -2.50
CA TYR A 117 -7.01 -0.09 -1.80
C TYR A 117 -6.37 -1.46 -1.64
N LEU A 118 -7.14 -2.46 -1.18
CA LEU A 118 -6.61 -3.79 -0.95
C LEU A 118 -6.15 -4.46 -2.25
N ASP A 119 -6.90 -4.28 -3.33
CA ASP A 119 -6.60 -4.82 -4.66
C ASP A 119 -5.29 -4.22 -5.21
N HIS A 120 -5.09 -2.91 -5.04
CA HIS A 120 -3.86 -2.24 -5.46
C HIS A 120 -2.66 -2.65 -4.57
N VAL A 121 -2.83 -2.72 -3.25
CA VAL A 121 -1.79 -3.22 -2.34
C VAL A 121 -1.42 -4.66 -2.72
N HIS A 122 -2.41 -5.52 -2.97
CA HIS A 122 -2.19 -6.90 -3.38
C HIS A 122 -1.39 -6.99 -4.69
N THR A 123 -1.78 -6.24 -5.71
CA THR A 123 -1.10 -6.20 -7.02
C THR A 123 0.39 -5.85 -6.86
N LEU A 124 0.72 -4.87 -6.01
CA LEU A 124 2.11 -4.48 -5.76
C LEU A 124 2.87 -5.55 -4.96
N LEU A 125 2.20 -6.21 -4.02
CA LEU A 125 2.80 -7.32 -3.27
C LEU A 125 3.02 -8.55 -4.16
N GLU A 126 2.14 -8.83 -5.13
CA GLU A 126 2.35 -9.87 -6.14
C GLU A 126 3.65 -9.61 -6.92
N CYS A 127 3.90 -8.37 -7.35
CA CYS A 127 5.15 -7.98 -8.01
C CYS A 127 6.37 -8.24 -7.10
N VAL A 128 6.28 -7.90 -5.82
CA VAL A 128 7.36 -8.14 -4.84
C VAL A 128 7.62 -9.64 -4.66
N VAL A 129 6.56 -10.44 -4.49
CA VAL A 129 6.64 -11.89 -4.31
C VAL A 129 7.22 -12.56 -5.55
N ALA A 130 6.74 -12.20 -6.74
CA ALA A 130 7.26 -12.72 -8.01
C ALA A 130 8.77 -12.46 -8.13
N ARG A 131 9.21 -11.23 -7.84
CA ARG A 131 10.63 -10.89 -7.89
C ARG A 131 11.45 -11.63 -6.83
N ALA A 132 10.90 -11.82 -5.63
CA ALA A 132 11.56 -12.58 -4.57
C ALA A 132 11.73 -14.07 -4.94
N LEU A 133 10.75 -14.67 -5.63
CA LEU A 133 10.85 -16.03 -6.18
C LEU A 133 11.94 -16.13 -7.25
N GLU A 134 11.97 -15.19 -8.20
CA GLU A 134 13.00 -15.13 -9.25
C GLU A 134 14.42 -15.09 -8.67
N LEU A 135 14.61 -14.35 -7.58
CA LEU A 135 15.89 -14.22 -6.86
C LEU A 135 16.12 -15.30 -5.81
N ARG A 136 15.23 -16.31 -5.74
CA ARG A 136 15.29 -17.43 -4.79
C ARG A 136 15.41 -16.98 -3.33
N LEU A 137 14.75 -15.87 -2.99
CA LEU A 137 14.57 -15.40 -1.61
C LEU A 137 13.35 -16.04 -0.95
N LEU A 138 12.39 -16.46 -1.78
CA LEU A 138 11.24 -17.27 -1.40
C LEU A 138 11.20 -18.53 -2.28
N VAL A 139 10.42 -19.53 -1.86
CA VAL A 139 10.15 -20.74 -2.67
C VAL A 139 8.67 -20.86 -3.01
N GLN A 140 8.37 -21.52 -4.14
CA GLN A 140 7.00 -21.65 -4.66
C GLN A 140 6.05 -22.32 -3.67
N ASP A 141 6.54 -23.31 -2.91
CA ASP A 141 5.76 -24.02 -1.89
C ASP A 141 5.22 -23.10 -0.80
N GLU A 142 5.92 -22.00 -0.48
CA GLU A 142 5.44 -21.01 0.50
C GLU A 142 4.21 -20.28 -0.05
N ILE A 143 4.21 -19.94 -1.34
CA ILE A 143 3.12 -19.23 -1.99
C ILE A 143 1.91 -20.14 -2.19
N GLN A 144 2.14 -21.40 -2.56
CA GLN A 144 1.07 -22.38 -2.67
C GLN A 144 0.36 -22.59 -1.32
N LYS A 145 1.10 -22.72 -0.23
CA LYS A 145 0.51 -22.83 1.12
C LYS A 145 -0.32 -21.62 1.50
N ILE A 146 0.12 -20.42 1.15
CA ILE A 146 -0.65 -19.18 1.36
C ILE A 146 -1.95 -19.20 0.56
N GLN A 147 -1.91 -19.62 -0.71
CA GLN A 147 -3.11 -19.71 -1.55
C GLN A 147 -4.12 -20.73 -0.98
N GLU A 148 -3.65 -21.89 -0.55
CA GLU A 148 -4.48 -22.93 0.07
C GLU A 148 -5.08 -22.46 1.41
N SER A 149 -4.25 -21.85 2.28
CA SER A 149 -4.67 -21.23 3.55
C SER A 149 -5.75 -20.16 3.33
N SER A 150 -5.55 -19.31 2.32
CA SER A 150 -6.48 -18.22 1.99
C SER A 150 -7.84 -18.76 1.54
N VAL A 151 -7.88 -19.77 0.67
CA VAL A 151 -9.13 -20.40 0.23
C VAL A 151 -9.90 -21.00 1.42
N GLU A 152 -9.20 -21.66 2.34
CA GLU A 152 -9.84 -22.23 3.54
C GLU A 152 -10.37 -21.12 4.46
N ALA A 153 -9.60 -20.06 4.68
CA ALA A 153 -10.04 -18.91 5.47
C ALA A 153 -11.29 -18.23 4.87
N VAL A 154 -11.38 -18.12 3.54
CA VAL A 154 -12.57 -17.60 2.86
C VAL A 154 -13.79 -18.49 3.14
N ARG A 155 -13.66 -19.81 2.97
CA ARG A 155 -14.74 -20.77 3.24
C ARG A 155 -15.21 -20.71 4.70
N GLU A 156 -14.27 -20.69 5.64
CA GLU A 156 -14.58 -20.61 7.06
C GLU A 156 -15.31 -19.30 7.39
N THR A 157 -14.93 -18.19 6.75
CA THR A 157 -15.58 -16.88 6.94
C THR A 157 -17.00 -16.85 6.39
N LEU A 158 -17.25 -17.43 5.22
CA LEU A 158 -18.60 -17.54 4.67
C LEU A 158 -19.50 -18.43 5.55
N ALA A 159 -18.93 -19.47 6.18
CA ALA A 159 -19.63 -20.31 7.14
C ALA A 159 -19.88 -19.61 8.49
N ARG A 160 -18.97 -18.71 8.91
CA ARG A 160 -19.04 -17.94 10.17
C ARG A 160 -18.81 -16.44 9.89
N PRO A 161 -19.82 -15.73 9.37
CA PRO A 161 -19.65 -14.35 8.89
C PRO A 161 -19.11 -13.35 9.91
N GLU A 162 -19.28 -13.59 11.21
CA GLU A 162 -18.78 -12.74 12.30
C GLU A 162 -17.25 -12.62 12.34
N ARG A 163 -16.53 -13.57 11.74
CA ARG A 163 -15.06 -13.58 11.68
C ARG A 163 -14.46 -12.45 10.84
N ILE A 164 -15.29 -11.74 10.08
CA ILE A 164 -14.83 -10.62 9.24
C ILE A 164 -14.05 -9.58 10.02
N SER A 165 -14.45 -9.31 11.27
CA SER A 165 -13.78 -8.34 12.13
C SER A 165 -12.37 -8.80 12.49
N GLU A 166 -12.19 -10.08 12.81
CA GLU A 166 -10.88 -10.66 13.14
C GLU A 166 -9.94 -10.57 11.93
N ILE A 167 -10.42 -10.97 10.75
CA ILE A 167 -9.64 -10.97 9.51
C ILE A 167 -9.19 -9.56 9.13
N PHE A 168 -10.09 -8.58 9.20
CA PHE A 168 -9.71 -7.22 8.87
C PHE A 168 -8.81 -6.60 9.94
N VAL A 169 -9.02 -6.86 11.23
CA VAL A 169 -8.11 -6.37 12.28
C VAL A 169 -6.71 -6.93 12.09
N GLU A 170 -6.60 -8.22 11.75
CA GLU A 170 -5.34 -8.85 11.41
C GLU A 170 -4.68 -8.22 10.17
N LEU A 171 -5.45 -8.01 9.11
CA LEU A 171 -4.98 -7.31 7.91
C LEU A 171 -4.43 -5.92 8.24
N LEU A 172 -5.17 -5.13 9.03
CA LEU A 172 -4.79 -3.77 9.40
C LEU A 172 -3.52 -3.77 10.26
N ASN A 173 -3.38 -4.71 11.18
CA ASN A 173 -2.17 -4.86 11.99
C ASN A 173 -0.96 -5.24 11.15
N ARG A 174 -1.10 -6.19 10.22
CA ARG A 174 -0.05 -6.57 9.27
C ARG A 174 0.32 -5.38 8.36
N ALA A 175 -0.67 -4.60 7.91
CA ALA A 175 -0.46 -3.39 7.13
C ALA A 175 0.31 -2.32 7.92
N LEU A 176 -0.05 -2.06 9.17
CA LEU A 176 0.71 -1.15 10.03
C LEU A 176 2.15 -1.64 10.24
N GLY A 177 2.31 -2.96 10.43
CA GLY A 177 3.58 -3.63 10.68
C GLY A 177 4.63 -3.41 9.59
N ILE A 178 4.23 -3.15 8.34
CA ILE A 178 5.16 -2.88 7.23
C ILE A 178 5.40 -1.39 6.98
N THR A 179 4.73 -0.46 7.68
CA THR A 179 4.88 0.98 7.41
C THR A 179 6.28 1.51 7.75
N VAL A 180 6.70 2.61 7.10
CA VAL A 180 8.00 3.27 7.32
C VAL A 180 8.25 3.68 8.78
N ALA A 181 7.18 3.98 9.52
CA ALA A 181 7.27 4.34 10.93
C ALA A 181 7.65 3.11 11.79
N ARG A 182 7.11 1.93 11.46
CA ARG A 182 7.17 0.74 12.33
C ARG A 182 8.17 -0.32 11.87
N ASN A 183 8.46 -0.40 10.56
CA ASN A 183 9.36 -1.40 9.99
C ASN A 183 10.69 -0.78 9.54
N GLU A 184 11.78 -1.33 10.05
CA GLU A 184 13.12 -0.84 9.72
C GLU A 184 13.56 -1.12 8.29
N PHE A 185 13.17 -2.27 7.70
CA PHE A 185 13.44 -2.57 6.28
C PHE A 185 12.66 -1.64 5.37
N THR A 186 11.37 -1.41 5.65
CA THR A 186 10.59 -0.42 4.88
C THR A 186 11.20 0.97 5.02
N ARG A 187 11.72 1.34 6.20
CA ARG A 187 12.43 2.62 6.39
C ARG A 187 13.72 2.71 5.60
N PHE A 188 14.49 1.63 5.53
CA PHE A 188 15.65 1.55 4.66
C PHE A 188 15.26 1.74 3.19
N ILE A 189 14.27 0.98 2.69
CA ILE A 189 13.75 1.12 1.33
C ILE A 189 13.28 2.56 1.07
N TRP A 190 12.57 3.16 2.02
CA TRP A 190 12.06 4.52 1.94
C TRP A 190 13.16 5.57 1.83
N HIS A 191 14.27 5.41 2.55
CA HIS A 191 15.43 6.29 2.41
C HIS A 191 16.11 6.11 1.06
N LEU A 192 16.19 4.87 0.54
CA LEU A 192 16.80 4.59 -0.77
C LEU A 192 15.97 5.07 -1.97
N ARG A 193 14.71 5.48 -1.77
CA ARG A 193 13.84 5.87 -2.88
C ARG A 193 14.42 7.00 -3.73
N LYS A 194 15.15 7.93 -3.11
CA LYS A 194 15.94 8.99 -3.75
C LYS A 194 17.12 9.30 -2.84
N ILE A 195 18.27 8.67 -3.06
CA ILE A 195 19.42 8.80 -2.16
C ILE A 195 20.71 9.18 -2.92
N PRO A 196 21.39 10.27 -2.55
CA PRO A 196 22.71 10.58 -3.08
C PRO A 196 23.78 9.64 -2.51
N LYS A 197 24.84 9.34 -3.27
CA LYS A 197 25.94 8.48 -2.84
C LYS A 197 26.58 8.94 -1.52
N LYS A 198 26.66 10.25 -1.27
CA LYS A 198 27.15 10.79 0.00
C LYS A 198 26.35 10.34 1.22
N TYR A 199 25.01 10.24 1.11
CA TYR A 199 24.16 9.73 2.19
C TYR A 199 24.23 8.21 2.28
N ILE A 200 24.49 7.51 1.17
CA ILE A 200 24.85 6.09 1.22
C ILE A 200 26.13 5.93 2.07
N ALA A 201 27.17 6.71 1.81
CA ALA A 201 28.44 6.63 2.55
C ALA A 201 28.27 6.94 4.06
N GLU A 202 27.42 7.91 4.40
CA GLU A 202 27.17 8.31 5.78
C GLU A 202 26.27 7.32 6.55
N LEU A 203 25.16 6.92 5.94
CA LEU A 203 24.08 6.19 6.64
C LEU A 203 24.13 4.68 6.40
N TYR A 204 24.66 4.27 5.24
CA TYR A 204 24.64 2.89 4.76
C TYR A 204 25.98 2.45 4.15
N PRO A 205 27.11 2.57 4.87
CA PRO A 205 28.44 2.37 4.30
C PRO A 205 28.66 0.96 3.72
N GLU A 206 27.92 -0.05 4.16
CA GLU A 206 28.02 -1.40 3.59
C GLU A 206 27.53 -1.46 2.13
N LEU A 207 26.64 -0.54 1.69
CA LEU A 207 26.26 -0.41 0.28
C LEU A 207 27.40 0.11 -0.62
N LEU A 208 28.50 0.59 -0.05
CA LEU A 208 29.69 0.94 -0.85
C LEU A 208 30.46 -0.31 -1.32
N LYS A 209 30.19 -1.48 -0.72
CA LYS A 209 30.77 -2.75 -1.16
C LYS A 209 30.08 -3.23 -2.44
N PRO A 210 30.81 -3.52 -3.54
CA PRO A 210 30.22 -3.86 -4.83
C PRO A 210 29.21 -5.01 -4.79
N GLU A 211 29.50 -6.07 -4.03
CA GLU A 211 28.65 -7.25 -3.90
C GLU A 211 27.33 -6.94 -3.17
N VAL A 212 27.37 -6.06 -2.17
CA VAL A 212 26.19 -5.62 -1.43
C VAL A 212 25.34 -4.70 -2.29
N PHE A 213 25.98 -3.75 -2.98
CA PHE A 213 25.31 -2.86 -3.91
C PHE A 213 24.62 -3.66 -5.02
N GLU A 214 25.32 -4.60 -5.68
CA GLU A 214 24.75 -5.41 -6.76
C GLU A 214 23.52 -6.18 -6.27
N PHE A 215 23.58 -6.80 -5.09
CA PHE A 215 22.45 -7.52 -4.52
C PHE A 215 21.25 -6.58 -4.28
N VAL A 216 21.45 -5.45 -3.59
CA VAL A 216 20.37 -4.49 -3.30
C VAL A 216 19.83 -3.86 -4.59
N GLN A 217 20.70 -3.56 -5.55
CA GLN A 217 20.36 -3.05 -6.87
C GLN A 217 19.46 -4.04 -7.61
N ARG A 218 19.83 -5.32 -7.66
CA ARG A 218 19.05 -6.37 -8.35
C ARG A 218 17.72 -6.67 -7.66
N PHE A 219 17.69 -6.60 -6.34
CA PHE A 219 16.49 -6.89 -5.56
C PHE A 219 15.53 -5.71 -5.56
N LEU A 220 15.95 -4.53 -5.08
CA LEU A 220 15.11 -3.34 -4.96
C LEU A 220 14.93 -2.59 -6.29
N GLY A 221 15.77 -2.85 -7.29
CA GLY A 221 15.75 -2.17 -8.58
C GLY A 221 16.38 -0.78 -8.55
N LEU A 222 17.36 -0.58 -7.67
CA LEU A 222 18.09 0.69 -7.56
C LEU A 222 18.84 0.96 -8.87
N ARG A 223 18.90 2.22 -9.32
CA ARG A 223 19.64 2.66 -10.51
C ARG A 223 20.02 4.13 -10.36
N GLU A 224 21.00 4.57 -11.13
CA GLU A 224 21.27 6.00 -11.27
C GLU A 224 20.01 6.70 -11.79
N TYR A 225 19.68 7.83 -11.17
CA TYR A 225 18.49 8.61 -11.47
C TYR A 225 18.85 10.03 -11.87
N ILE A 226 19.68 10.69 -11.08
CA ILE A 226 20.22 12.02 -11.41
C ILE A 226 21.74 11.94 -11.28
N THR A 227 22.41 12.23 -12.38
CA THR A 227 23.87 12.37 -12.42
C THR A 227 24.20 13.84 -12.70
N PRO A 228 24.83 14.55 -11.74
CA PRO A 228 25.22 15.95 -11.93
C PRO A 228 26.14 16.15 -13.14
N GLN A 229 26.03 17.31 -13.80
CA GLN A 229 26.87 17.71 -14.94
C GLN A 229 27.94 18.73 -14.52
N VAL A 230 28.56 18.52 -13.37
CA VAL A 230 29.68 19.34 -12.88
C VAL A 230 31.03 18.77 -13.32
N GLU A 231 32.06 19.61 -13.40
CA GLU A 231 33.39 19.24 -13.90
C GLU A 231 34.12 18.24 -13.00
N ASP A 232 34.06 18.43 -11.67
CA ASP A 232 34.74 17.59 -10.69
C ASP A 232 34.11 16.18 -10.63
N PRO A 233 34.86 15.11 -10.97
CA PRO A 233 34.33 13.75 -10.98
C PRO A 233 34.03 13.19 -9.58
N GLU A 234 34.72 13.64 -8.53
CA GLU A 234 34.46 13.20 -7.15
C GLU A 234 33.16 13.81 -6.63
N ILE A 235 32.96 15.11 -6.86
CA ILE A 235 31.69 15.78 -6.52
C ILE A 235 30.54 15.17 -7.32
N ARG A 236 30.75 14.90 -8.63
CA ARG A 236 29.77 14.23 -9.47
C ARG A 236 29.33 12.90 -8.87
N ASP A 237 30.30 12.04 -8.51
CA ASP A 237 30.03 10.72 -7.94
C ASP A 237 29.32 10.79 -6.57
N LEU A 238 29.76 11.70 -5.68
CA LEU A 238 29.16 11.89 -4.36
C LEU A 238 27.68 12.32 -4.42
N TYR A 239 27.33 13.10 -5.44
CA TYR A 239 25.99 13.64 -5.63
C TYR A 239 25.16 12.90 -6.67
N THR A 240 25.67 11.84 -7.29
CA THR A 240 24.82 10.93 -8.07
C THR A 240 23.72 10.38 -7.17
N ILE A 241 22.47 10.64 -7.56
CA ILE A 241 21.28 10.18 -6.85
C ILE A 241 20.85 8.86 -7.47
N TYR A 242 20.68 7.87 -6.60
CA TYR A 242 20.11 6.58 -6.92
C TYR A 242 18.63 6.54 -6.55
N SER A 243 17.87 5.81 -7.36
CA SER A 243 16.43 5.62 -7.16
C SER A 243 15.99 4.30 -7.79
N PHE A 244 14.93 3.72 -7.27
CA PHE A 244 14.14 2.72 -8.00
C PHE A 244 12.99 3.41 -8.74
N ASP A 245 12.07 2.69 -9.37
CA ASP A 245 11.07 3.28 -10.26
C ASP A 245 9.94 4.05 -9.57
N HIS A 246 10.17 4.70 -8.42
CA HIS A 246 9.18 5.45 -7.65
C HIS A 246 9.20 6.95 -7.97
N ALA A 247 8.03 7.53 -8.31
CA ALA A 247 7.84 8.97 -8.51
C ALA A 247 8.95 9.58 -9.38
N MET A 248 9.11 9.04 -10.59
CA MET A 248 10.26 9.31 -11.44
C MET A 248 10.08 10.57 -12.27
N GLU A 249 8.88 10.77 -12.81
CA GLU A 249 8.63 11.86 -13.76
C GLU A 249 7.32 12.58 -13.48
N ALA A 250 7.31 13.90 -13.69
CA ALA A 250 6.12 14.72 -13.53
C ALA A 250 5.98 15.76 -14.65
N LEU A 251 4.73 16.07 -14.99
CA LEU A 251 4.36 17.17 -15.87
C LEU A 251 3.52 18.17 -15.07
N GLY A 252 4.19 19.17 -14.49
CA GLY A 252 3.58 20.13 -13.59
C GLY A 252 2.99 19.47 -12.32
N TYR A 253 1.95 20.06 -11.75
CA TYR A 253 1.31 19.61 -10.50
C TYR A 253 0.18 18.58 -10.69
N GLY A 254 -0.22 18.33 -11.94
CA GLY A 254 -1.37 17.48 -12.27
C GLY A 254 -1.00 16.09 -12.72
N ARG A 255 0.28 15.80 -12.99
CA ARG A 255 0.68 14.51 -13.56
C ARG A 255 1.97 13.97 -12.97
N ILE A 256 1.93 12.72 -12.51
CA ILE A 256 3.09 11.98 -11.99
C ILE A 256 3.10 10.55 -12.52
N ASP A 257 4.25 10.05 -12.96
CA ASP A 257 4.46 8.71 -13.53
C ASP A 257 3.41 8.34 -14.61
N GLY A 258 2.97 9.34 -15.38
CA GLY A 258 1.96 9.18 -16.42
C GLY A 258 0.50 9.34 -15.98
N PHE A 259 0.19 9.35 -14.68
CA PHE A 259 -1.16 9.52 -14.14
C PHE A 259 -1.59 10.96 -14.03
N ASP A 260 -2.81 11.26 -14.47
CA ASP A 260 -3.48 12.55 -14.20
C ASP A 260 -4.07 12.55 -12.78
N ILE A 261 -3.25 12.95 -11.81
CA ILE A 261 -3.59 13.00 -10.39
C ILE A 261 -2.77 14.09 -9.69
N ARG A 262 -3.39 14.76 -8.72
CA ARG A 262 -2.68 15.70 -7.85
C ARG A 262 -1.53 14.99 -7.14
N VAL A 263 -0.31 15.47 -7.39
CA VAL A 263 0.91 14.81 -6.92
C VAL A 263 0.91 14.64 -5.41
N GLU A 264 0.50 15.66 -4.63
CA GLU A 264 0.50 15.55 -3.17
C GLU A 264 -0.53 14.53 -2.65
N ALA A 265 -1.67 14.39 -3.33
CA ALA A 265 -2.66 13.39 -2.98
C ALA A 265 -2.12 11.99 -3.26
N TYR A 266 -1.50 11.80 -4.43
CA TYR A 266 -0.87 10.54 -4.82
C TYR A 266 0.21 10.13 -3.82
N LEU A 267 1.16 11.01 -3.53
CA LEU A 267 2.26 10.81 -2.57
C LEU A 267 1.78 10.64 -1.12
N THR A 268 0.50 10.85 -0.82
CA THR A 268 -0.04 10.60 0.51
C THR A 268 -1.13 9.53 0.52
N GLY A 269 -1.13 8.68 -0.51
CA GLY A 269 -1.88 7.45 -0.56
C GLY A 269 -3.14 7.46 -1.42
N ALA A 270 -3.47 8.55 -2.12
CA ALA A 270 -4.65 8.56 -2.99
C ALA A 270 -4.52 7.51 -4.10
N LEU A 271 -5.60 6.77 -4.37
CA LEU A 271 -5.66 5.79 -5.45
C LEU A 271 -5.52 6.47 -6.81
N PRO A 272 -4.59 6.02 -7.67
CA PRO A 272 -4.54 6.45 -9.06
C PRO A 272 -5.67 5.79 -9.87
N PRO A 273 -5.92 6.28 -11.11
CA PRO A 273 -6.91 5.70 -12.01
C PRO A 273 -6.64 4.24 -12.43
N SER A 274 -5.39 3.78 -12.35
CA SER A 274 -5.02 2.38 -12.62
C SER A 274 -3.83 1.93 -11.75
N HIS A 275 -3.62 0.61 -11.63
CA HIS A 275 -2.69 0.00 -10.67
C HIS A 275 -1.19 0.06 -11.02
N GLU A 276 -0.79 0.63 -12.16
CA GLU A 276 0.61 0.52 -12.62
C GLU A 276 1.31 1.86 -12.83
N PRO A 277 2.46 2.04 -12.16
CA PRO A 277 3.69 2.07 -12.95
C PRO A 277 4.87 1.29 -12.35
N TYR A 278 4.74 0.79 -11.11
CA TYR A 278 5.89 0.26 -10.37
C TYR A 278 6.14 -1.22 -10.65
N LYS A 279 7.38 -1.54 -11.01
CA LYS A 279 7.87 -2.86 -11.39
C LYS A 279 9.01 -3.34 -10.50
N THR A 280 9.73 -2.43 -9.83
CA THR A 280 10.76 -2.85 -8.88
C THR A 280 10.19 -3.09 -7.49
N VAL A 281 10.87 -3.93 -6.70
CA VAL A 281 10.48 -4.19 -5.30
C VAL A 281 10.49 -2.91 -4.47
N GLY A 282 11.49 -2.05 -4.66
CA GLY A 282 11.58 -0.78 -3.95
C GLY A 282 10.40 0.15 -4.26
N GLY A 283 10.06 0.29 -5.55
CA GLY A 283 8.94 1.13 -5.97
C GLY A 283 7.60 0.61 -5.45
N CYS A 284 7.39 -0.70 -5.56
CA CYS A 284 6.21 -1.38 -5.04
C CYS A 284 6.06 -1.18 -3.53
N LEU A 285 7.11 -1.41 -2.73
CA LEU A 285 7.03 -1.30 -1.27
C LEU A 285 6.87 0.15 -0.78
N CYS A 286 7.51 1.13 -1.45
CA CYS A 286 7.23 2.54 -1.18
C CYS A 286 5.76 2.88 -1.45
N ARG A 287 5.20 2.36 -2.55
CA ARG A 287 3.81 2.61 -2.90
C ARG A 287 2.84 1.89 -1.97
N VAL A 288 3.13 0.67 -1.56
CA VAL A 288 2.35 -0.08 -0.54
C VAL A 288 2.26 0.75 0.74
N ASN A 289 3.38 1.30 1.23
CA ASN A 289 3.38 2.17 2.41
C ASN A 289 2.45 3.39 2.24
N GLU A 290 2.49 4.06 1.10
CA GLU A 290 1.60 5.20 0.81
C GLU A 290 0.13 4.79 0.74
N LEU A 291 -0.18 3.67 0.08
CA LEU A 291 -1.56 3.15 0.00
C LEU A 291 -2.09 2.77 1.39
N ILE A 292 -1.23 2.25 2.27
CA ILE A 292 -1.60 2.01 3.67
C ILE A 292 -1.94 3.33 4.37
N TRP A 293 -1.17 4.41 4.16
CA TRP A 293 -1.57 5.72 4.66
C TRP A 293 -2.95 6.14 4.14
N GLY A 294 -3.23 5.92 2.86
CA GLY A 294 -4.54 6.19 2.25
C GLY A 294 -5.67 5.36 2.85
N LEU A 295 -5.46 4.06 3.04
CA LEU A 295 -6.43 3.14 3.66
C LEU A 295 -6.81 3.59 5.07
N PHE A 296 -5.84 4.01 5.88
CA PHE A 296 -6.08 4.47 7.25
C PHE A 296 -6.75 5.85 7.34
N ARG A 297 -6.99 6.55 6.22
CA ARG A 297 -7.83 7.76 6.21
C ARG A 297 -9.32 7.45 6.32
N PHE A 298 -9.76 6.23 5.99
CA PHE A 298 -11.16 5.80 6.10
C PHE A 298 -11.53 5.39 7.53
N ARG A 299 -11.14 6.21 8.51
CA ARG A 299 -11.21 5.88 9.94
C ARG A 299 -12.62 5.50 10.39
N ASP A 300 -13.65 6.13 9.85
CA ASP A 300 -15.03 5.84 10.22
C ASP A 300 -15.47 4.43 9.82
N TYR A 301 -14.98 3.90 8.69
CA TYR A 301 -15.25 2.52 8.29
C TYR A 301 -14.42 1.54 9.12
N LEU A 302 -13.16 1.89 9.41
CA LEU A 302 -12.27 1.03 10.21
C LEU A 302 -12.71 0.97 11.69
N ARG A 303 -13.37 2.01 12.21
CA ARG A 303 -13.96 2.02 13.56
C ARG A 303 -15.09 1.01 13.74
N LEU A 304 -15.68 0.50 12.66
CA LEU A 304 -16.69 -0.56 12.75
C LEU A 304 -16.11 -1.89 13.23
N ILE A 305 -14.79 -2.07 13.12
CA ILE A 305 -14.08 -3.32 13.43
C ILE A 305 -12.93 -3.14 14.43
N ALA A 306 -12.37 -1.93 14.54
CA ALA A 306 -11.27 -1.64 15.44
C ALA A 306 -11.78 -1.28 16.84
N THR A 307 -11.24 -1.94 17.88
CA THR A 307 -11.46 -1.54 19.27
C THR A 307 -10.48 -0.40 19.63
N GLY A 308 -11.01 0.81 19.79
CA GLY A 308 -10.23 1.99 20.20
C GLY A 308 -9.90 2.96 19.06
N GLU A 309 -8.84 3.74 19.24
CA GLU A 309 -8.43 4.76 18.26
C GLU A 309 -7.75 4.11 17.05
N VAL A 310 -8.30 4.36 15.85
CA VAL A 310 -7.68 3.95 14.59
C VAL A 310 -6.40 4.78 14.39
N PRO A 311 -5.22 4.14 14.26
CA PRO A 311 -3.95 4.84 14.15
C PRO A 311 -3.83 5.63 12.85
N ASP A 312 -2.89 6.57 12.83
CA ASP A 312 -2.53 7.34 11.64
C ASP A 312 -1.06 7.10 11.30
N PRO A 313 -0.75 6.10 10.46
CA PRO A 313 0.62 5.74 10.14
C PRO A 313 1.40 6.86 9.43
N LEU A 314 0.71 7.79 8.76
CA LEU A 314 1.35 8.95 8.17
C LEU A 314 1.75 9.95 9.25
N GLU A 315 0.85 10.30 10.17
CA GLU A 315 1.16 11.21 11.28
C GLU A 315 2.20 10.63 12.25
N GLU A 316 2.19 9.30 12.47
CA GLU A 316 3.27 8.60 13.19
C GLU A 316 4.64 8.89 12.55
N TRP A 317 4.73 8.74 11.23
CA TRP A 317 5.96 9.04 10.51
C TRP A 317 6.34 10.53 10.59
N LYS A 318 5.38 11.45 10.41
CA LYS A 318 5.63 12.89 10.52
C LYS A 318 6.25 13.28 11.86
N LYS A 319 5.80 12.68 12.96
CA LYS A 319 6.34 12.94 14.32
C LYS A 319 7.78 12.43 14.49
N MET A 320 8.19 11.40 13.75
CA MET A 320 9.54 10.84 13.81
C MET A 320 10.55 11.66 12.98
N VAL A 321 10.09 12.34 11.94
CA VAL A 321 10.94 13.11 11.02
C VAL A 321 11.29 14.48 11.62
N LYS A 322 12.59 14.81 11.63
CA LYS A 322 13.13 16.06 12.19
C LYS A 322 13.60 17.08 11.13
N SER A 323 13.46 16.79 9.83
CA SER A 323 13.93 17.69 8.76
C SER A 323 12.99 18.87 8.55
N GLY A 324 13.54 20.03 8.16
CA GLY A 324 12.76 21.20 7.71
C GLY A 324 11.95 20.91 6.43
N PRO A 325 10.96 21.76 6.10
CA PRO A 325 10.26 21.67 4.82
C PRO A 325 11.22 22.00 3.65
N PRO A 326 10.93 21.55 2.42
CA PRO A 326 11.66 22.03 1.26
C PRO A 326 11.50 23.55 1.12
N THR A 327 12.53 24.23 0.65
CA THR A 327 12.52 25.70 0.47
C THR A 327 12.12 26.10 -0.95
N LEU A 328 12.33 25.22 -1.93
CA LEU A 328 12.02 25.46 -3.34
C LEU A 328 11.17 24.31 -3.89
N TRP A 329 10.34 24.63 -4.89
CA TRP A 329 9.43 23.66 -5.53
C TRP A 329 9.90 23.23 -6.93
N ARG A 330 10.80 24.00 -7.54
CA ARG A 330 11.41 23.72 -8.85
C ARG A 330 12.88 24.08 -8.82
N LEU A 331 13.71 23.21 -9.36
CA LEU A 331 15.16 23.35 -9.46
C LEU A 331 15.57 23.21 -10.92
N ASN A 332 16.70 23.79 -11.29
CA ASN A 332 17.37 23.41 -12.53
C ASN A 332 17.90 21.98 -12.41
N TYR A 333 18.13 21.32 -13.55
CA TYR A 333 18.97 20.13 -13.55
C TYR A 333 20.38 20.51 -13.05
N PRO A 334 21.04 19.70 -12.18
CA PRO A 334 22.30 20.06 -11.53
C PRO A 334 23.46 20.13 -12.54
N SER A 335 23.59 21.27 -13.21
CA SER A 335 24.56 21.54 -14.27
C SER A 335 25.67 22.51 -13.87
N SER A 336 25.57 23.08 -12.67
CA SER A 336 26.55 23.95 -12.05
C SER A 336 26.69 23.61 -10.57
N TYR A 337 27.76 24.09 -9.93
CA TYR A 337 27.92 23.95 -8.47
C TYR A 337 26.84 24.71 -7.68
N GLU A 338 26.31 25.81 -8.24
CA GLU A 338 25.18 26.54 -7.64
C GLU A 338 23.90 25.69 -7.66
N ASP A 339 23.55 25.10 -8.82
CA ASP A 339 22.40 24.20 -8.91
C ASP A 339 22.53 23.00 -7.96
N LEU A 340 23.75 22.47 -7.83
CA LEU A 340 24.05 21.35 -6.94
C LEU A 340 23.92 21.74 -5.45
N SER A 341 24.41 22.93 -5.07
CA SER A 341 24.25 23.46 -3.72
C SER A 341 22.77 23.65 -3.36
N ILE A 342 21.97 24.18 -4.29
CA ILE A 342 20.54 24.38 -4.09
C ILE A 342 19.82 23.02 -3.96
N LEU A 343 20.17 22.04 -4.80
CA LEU A 343 19.65 20.68 -4.69
C LEU A 343 20.00 20.09 -3.32
N ASP A 344 21.23 20.28 -2.85
CA ASP A 344 21.69 19.75 -1.57
C ASP A 344 20.84 20.20 -0.38
N GLU A 345 20.43 21.47 -0.37
CA GLU A 345 19.54 22.01 0.66
C GLU A 345 18.18 21.27 0.73
N GLN A 346 17.73 20.67 -0.37
CA GLN A 346 16.47 19.93 -0.43
C GLN A 346 16.62 18.45 -0.03
N LEU A 347 17.83 17.87 -0.14
CA LEU A 347 18.07 16.45 0.05
C LEU A 347 17.66 15.92 1.43
N PRO A 348 17.79 16.66 2.56
CA PRO A 348 17.29 16.20 3.84
C PRO A 348 15.77 15.98 3.87
N ALA A 349 14.99 16.85 3.21
CA ALA A 349 13.54 16.71 3.11
C ALA A 349 13.14 15.58 2.15
N VAL A 350 13.93 15.37 1.10
CA VAL A 350 13.78 14.24 0.18
C VAL A 350 14.09 12.94 0.92
N LEU A 351 15.24 12.79 1.56
CA LEU A 351 15.62 11.57 2.27
C LEU A 351 14.53 11.08 3.24
N THR A 352 13.94 11.99 4.02
CA THR A 352 12.95 11.64 5.05
C THR A 352 11.54 11.39 4.53
N GLY A 353 11.23 11.69 3.26
CA GLY A 353 9.86 11.59 2.76
C GLY A 353 9.06 12.87 2.81
N ARG A 354 9.56 13.95 3.42
CA ARG A 354 8.79 15.19 3.54
C ARG A 354 8.59 15.89 2.19
N ALA A 355 9.52 15.67 1.26
CA ALA A 355 9.40 16.07 -0.12
C ALA A 355 9.72 14.90 -1.06
N GLU A 356 9.27 14.99 -2.31
CA GLU A 356 9.61 14.06 -3.37
C GLU A 356 10.31 14.77 -4.51
N LEU A 357 11.44 14.20 -4.95
CA LEU A 357 12.27 14.75 -6.02
C LEU A 357 11.98 14.05 -7.34
N VAL A 358 11.40 14.78 -8.28
CA VAL A 358 10.87 14.24 -9.54
C VAL A 358 11.48 14.96 -10.73
N ILE A 359 11.85 14.24 -11.79
CA ILE A 359 12.35 14.87 -13.02
C ILE A 359 11.16 15.44 -13.82
N GLU A 360 11.29 16.65 -14.34
CA GLU A 360 10.33 17.20 -15.30
C GLU A 360 10.35 16.37 -16.59
N VAL A 361 9.19 16.03 -17.15
CA VAL A 361 9.11 15.38 -18.46
C VAL A 361 9.95 16.14 -19.50
N GLY A 362 10.93 15.45 -20.09
CA GLY A 362 11.91 16.04 -20.99
C GLY A 362 13.25 16.42 -20.34
N GLY A 363 13.43 16.18 -19.04
CA GLY A 363 14.73 16.14 -18.35
C GLY A 363 15.41 17.47 -18.07
N ARG A 364 14.72 18.61 -18.27
CA ARG A 364 15.34 19.95 -18.20
C ARG A 364 15.35 20.58 -16.80
N ALA A 365 14.47 20.12 -15.91
CA ALA A 365 14.32 20.64 -14.56
C ALA A 365 13.95 19.52 -13.59
N LEU A 366 14.02 19.83 -12.30
CA LEU A 366 13.56 18.96 -11.22
C LEU A 366 12.41 19.66 -10.49
N TYR A 367 11.43 18.88 -10.04
CA TYR A 367 10.39 19.30 -9.12
C TYR A 367 10.64 18.73 -7.73
N VAL A 368 10.34 19.53 -6.72
CA VAL A 368 10.39 19.15 -5.31
C VAL A 368 8.98 19.30 -4.75
N PHE A 369 8.22 18.21 -4.78
CA PHE A 369 6.84 18.21 -4.30
C PHE A 369 6.78 17.99 -2.80
N ARG A 370 6.16 18.90 -2.07
CA ARG A 370 5.95 18.75 -0.63
C ARG A 370 4.87 17.69 -0.38
N ARG A 371 5.16 16.73 0.51
CA ARG A 371 4.17 15.76 0.99
C ARG A 371 3.39 16.29 2.21
N TRP A 372 4.06 17.02 3.12
CA TRP A 372 3.42 17.66 4.29
C TRP A 372 4.23 18.80 4.92
#